data_AF-A0A914QSU2-F1
#
_entry.id   AF-A0A914QSU2-F1
#
_cell.length_a   1.000
_cell.length_b   1.000
_cell.length_c   1.000
_cell.angle_alpha   90.00
_cell.angle_beta   90.00
_cell.angle_gamma   90.00
#
_symmetry.space_group_name_H-M   'P 1'
#
loop_
_entity.id
_entity.type
_entity.pdbx_description
1 polymer ?
#
loop_
_entity_poly.entity_id
_entity_poly.type
_entity_poly.pdbx_seq_one_letter_code
_entity_poly.pdbx_strand_id
1 'polypeptide(L)'
;MIDDMFLSQQAFLYFKSNFTSDFWIGLRKMDNNIWAWTDGTELEYPNWGYDEPKPDMNCGAMAFAGGKWSAQNCSTVKPFVCSLKAENLNLGN
;
A
#
# COMPACT_ATOMS: atom_id res chain seq x y z
N MET A 1 -9.81 -8.89 -3.70
CA MET A 1 -8.41 -8.83 -4.13
C MET A 1 -8.11 -7.36 -4.31
N ILE A 2 -7.26 -6.76 -3.48
CA ILE A 2 -6.56 -5.57 -3.96
C ILE A 2 -5.66 -6.13 -5.04
N ASP A 3 -6.13 -6.10 -6.28
CA ASP A 3 -5.33 -6.56 -7.39
C ASP A 3 -4.06 -5.71 -7.39
N ASP A 4 -2.89 -6.33 -7.22
CA ASP A 4 -1.60 -5.65 -7.30
C ASP A 4 -1.48 -4.86 -8.62
N MET A 5 -2.25 -5.24 -9.65
CA MET A 5 -2.41 -4.49 -10.91
C MET A 5 -3.19 -3.17 -10.75
N PHE A 6 -4.19 -3.09 -9.87
CA PHE A 6 -4.89 -1.83 -9.56
C PHE A 6 -3.96 -0.85 -8.83
N LEU A 7 -3.21 -1.33 -7.82
CA LEU A 7 -2.27 -0.48 -7.08
C LEU A 7 -1.13 0.02 -7.97
N SER A 8 -0.58 -0.84 -8.82
CA SER A 8 0.57 -0.51 -9.67
C SER A 8 0.23 0.38 -10.87
N GLN A 9 -1.04 0.46 -11.28
CA GLN A 9 -1.45 1.27 -12.44
C GLN A 9 -2.40 2.40 -12.08
N GLN A 10 -3.61 2.09 -11.60
CA GLN A 10 -4.65 3.11 -11.41
C GLN A 10 -4.36 4.00 -10.20
N ALA A 11 -4.07 3.40 -9.05
CA ALA A 11 -3.74 4.16 -7.85
C ALA A 11 -2.44 4.96 -8.04
N PHE A 12 -1.41 4.34 -8.62
CA PHE A 12 -0.15 5.01 -8.91
C PHE A 12 -0.33 6.22 -9.84
N LEU A 13 -1.07 6.11 -10.94
CA LEU A 13 -1.28 7.22 -11.87
C LEU A 13 -2.09 8.37 -11.24
N TYR A 14 -3.15 8.05 -10.49
CA TYR A 14 -3.92 9.07 -9.77
C TYR A 14 -3.06 9.79 -8.73
N PHE A 15 -2.26 9.06 -7.96
CA PHE A 15 -1.41 9.68 -6.95
C PHE A 15 -0.26 10.47 -7.57
N LYS A 16 0.32 9.98 -8.66
CA LYS A 16 1.37 10.69 -9.40
C LYS A 16 0.88 12.01 -9.99
N SER A 17 -0.41 12.13 -10.33
CA SER A 17 -0.98 13.37 -10.85
C SER A 17 -1.47 14.35 -9.78
N ASN A 18 -1.75 13.89 -8.55
CA ASN A 18 -2.34 14.71 -7.48
C ASN A 18 -1.40 14.98 -6.30
N PHE A 19 -0.36 14.18 -6.11
CA PHE A 19 0.57 14.30 -4.98
C PHE A 19 2.02 14.32 -5.47
N THR A 20 2.91 14.84 -4.64
CA THR A 20 4.35 14.91 -4.90
C THR A 20 5.18 14.12 -3.89
N SER A 21 4.51 13.31 -3.07
CA SER A 21 5.08 12.55 -1.96
C SER A 21 4.57 11.12 -1.95
N ASP A 22 5.31 10.25 -1.27
CA ASP A 22 4.87 8.88 -0.97
C ASP A 22 3.51 8.87 -0.28
N PHE A 23 2.78 7.79 -0.47
CA PHE A 23 1.46 7.58 0.11
C PHE A 23 1.34 6.23 0.76
N TRP A 24 0.52 6.16 1.80
CA TRP A 24 0.23 4.91 2.48
C TRP A 24 -0.59 3.97 1.58
N ILE A 25 -0.20 2.71 1.61
CA ILE A 25 -0.98 1.58 1.11
C ILE A 25 -1.37 0.70 2.30
N GLY A 26 -2.30 -0.23 2.10
CA GLY A 26 -2.79 -1.11 3.17
C GLY A 26 -1.78 -2.17 3.65
N LEU A 27 -0.48 -1.97 3.49
CA LEU A 27 0.54 -2.97 3.80
C LEU A 27 1.10 -2.73 5.21
N ARG A 28 1.14 -3.77 6.06
CA ARG A 28 1.60 -3.68 7.45
C ARG A 28 2.43 -4.88 7.87
N LYS A 29 3.45 -4.65 8.70
CA LYS A 29 4.22 -5.68 9.39
C LYS A 29 3.49 -6.10 10.67
N MET A 30 3.22 -7.39 10.78
CA MET A 30 2.54 -8.03 11.91
C MET A 30 3.55 -8.39 13.02
N ASP A 31 3.07 -8.73 14.21
CA ASP A 31 3.90 -9.02 15.40
C ASP A 31 4.89 -10.18 15.19
N ASN A 32 4.58 -11.10 14.27
CA ASN A 32 5.45 -12.21 13.87
C ASN A 32 6.49 -11.83 12.80
N ASN A 33 6.71 -10.54 12.55
CA ASN A 33 7.57 -9.98 11.50
C ASN A 33 7.14 -10.28 10.05
N ILE A 34 5.91 -10.73 9.82
CA ILE A 34 5.38 -10.99 8.47
C ILE A 34 4.63 -9.77 7.94
N TRP A 35 4.83 -9.45 6.66
CA TRP A 35 4.08 -8.40 5.97
C TRP A 35 2.76 -8.95 5.41
N ALA A 36 1.67 -8.23 5.66
CA ALA A 36 0.34 -8.60 5.18
C ALA A 36 -0.47 -7.36 4.80
N TRP A 37 -1.46 -7.55 3.93
CA TRP A 37 -2.47 -6.53 3.66
C TRP A 37 -3.44 -6.42 4.84
N THR A 38 -3.81 -5.20 5.22
CA THR A 38 -4.73 -4.93 6.33
C THR A 38 -6.16 -5.40 6.07
N ASP A 39 -6.51 -5.70 4.81
CA ASP A 39 -7.82 -6.24 4.44
C ASP A 39 -7.89 -7.78 4.50
N GLY A 40 -6.78 -8.42 4.91
CA GLY A 40 -6.66 -9.87 5.06
C GLY A 40 -6.42 -10.62 3.75
N THR A 41 -6.25 -9.93 2.62
CA THR A 41 -5.83 -10.58 1.37
C THR A 41 -4.39 -11.07 1.45
N GLU A 42 -4.10 -12.17 0.76
CA GLU A 42 -2.75 -12.74 0.71
C GLU A 42 -1.79 -11.81 -0.03
N LEU A 43 -0.55 -11.70 0.46
CA LEU A 43 0.50 -10.93 -0.18
C LEU A 43 1.18 -11.80 -1.24
N GLU A 44 0.58 -11.86 -2.44
CA GLU A 44 1.07 -12.73 -3.52
C GLU A 44 2.31 -12.17 -4.24
N TYR A 45 2.41 -10.84 -4.40
CA TYR A 45 3.53 -10.21 -5.11
C TYR A 45 4.17 -9.07 -4.30
N PRO A 46 5.43 -9.23 -3.84
CA PRO A 46 6.16 -8.14 -3.19
C PRO A 46 6.79 -7.17 -4.22
N ASN A 47 6.37 -5.91 -4.23
CA ASN A 47 6.94 -4.85 -5.10
C ASN A 47 7.90 -3.90 -4.33
N TRP A 48 8.74 -4.46 -3.46
CA TRP A 48 9.70 -3.70 -2.65
C TRP A 48 10.70 -2.91 -3.50
N GLY A 49 11.10 -1.75 -2.99
CA GLY A 49 12.24 -0.98 -3.48
C GLY A 49 13.58 -1.63 -3.11
N TYR A 50 14.66 -1.01 -3.57
CA TYR A 50 16.01 -1.43 -3.21
C TYR A 50 16.23 -1.28 -1.69
N ASP A 51 16.83 -2.28 -1.06
CA ASP A 51 17.08 -2.37 0.39
C ASP A 51 15.82 -2.27 1.29
N GLU A 52 14.66 -2.69 0.79
CA GLU A 52 13.40 -2.77 1.52
C GLU A 52 12.91 -4.22 1.66
N PRO A 53 12.13 -4.55 2.71
CA PRO A 53 11.68 -3.68 3.80
C PRO A 53 12.74 -3.44 4.89
N LYS A 54 12.80 -2.23 5.46
CA LYS A 54 13.59 -1.96 6.68
C LYS A 54 13.05 -2.74 7.90
N PRO A 55 13.92 -3.35 8.72
CA PRO A 55 13.50 -4.22 9.82
C PRO A 55 12.73 -3.49 10.94
N ASP A 56 13.08 -2.24 11.23
CA ASP A 56 12.51 -1.45 12.34
C ASP A 56 11.26 -0.64 11.93
N MET A 57 10.72 -0.89 10.74
CA MET A 57 9.58 -0.18 10.17
C MET A 57 8.40 -1.12 9.95
N ASN A 58 7.19 -0.62 10.18
CA ASN A 58 5.99 -1.46 10.28
C ASN A 58 4.85 -1.10 9.31
N CYS A 59 4.94 0.02 8.59
CA CYS A 59 3.92 0.43 7.63
C CYS A 59 4.50 0.56 6.23
N GLY A 60 3.81 0.03 5.23
CA GLY A 60 4.23 0.08 3.83
C GLY A 60 3.68 1.31 3.12
N ALA A 61 4.55 2.04 2.44
CA ALA A 61 4.20 3.16 1.59
C ALA A 61 4.65 2.90 0.14
N MET A 62 3.90 3.43 -0.82
CA MET A 62 4.34 3.45 -2.22
C MET A 62 5.10 4.75 -2.50
N ALA A 63 6.30 4.61 -3.06
CA ALA A 63 7.17 5.72 -3.39
C ALA A 63 6.66 6.49 -4.61
N PHE A 64 6.54 7.81 -4.51
CA PHE A 64 6.07 8.66 -5.61
C PHE A 64 6.95 8.54 -6.87
N ALA A 65 8.26 8.43 -6.68
CA ALA A 65 9.23 8.47 -7.78
C ALA A 65 9.13 7.27 -8.75
N GLY A 66 8.62 6.12 -8.30
CA GLY A 66 8.67 4.89 -9.11
C GLY A 66 7.67 3.78 -8.75
N GLY A 67 6.74 4.03 -7.82
CA GLY A 67 5.69 3.06 -7.48
C GLY A 67 6.18 1.84 -6.67
N LYS A 68 7.46 1.82 -6.28
CA LYS A 68 8.04 0.77 -5.43
C LYS A 68 7.64 0.95 -3.97
N TRP A 69 7.58 -0.14 -3.23
CA TRP A 69 7.18 -0.11 -1.83
C TRP A 69 8.37 0.13 -0.91
N SER A 70 8.13 0.82 0.20
CA SER A 70 9.12 1.05 1.26
C SER A 70 8.47 0.87 2.62
N ALA A 71 9.22 0.33 3.58
CA ALA A 71 8.79 0.26 4.97
C ALA A 71 9.14 1.57 5.67
N GLN A 72 8.14 2.20 6.29
CA GLN A 72 8.30 3.50 6.96
C GLN A 72 7.66 3.50 8.36
N ASN A 73 7.96 4.54 9.13
CA ASN A 73 7.39 4.75 10.46
C ASN A 73 5.89 5.09 10.33
N CYS A 74 5.03 4.27 10.92
CA CYS A 74 3.57 4.41 10.89
C CYS A 74 3.05 5.76 11.41
N SER A 75 3.81 6.45 12.26
CA SER A 75 3.42 7.77 12.78
C SER A 75 3.64 8.92 11.78
N THR A 76 4.22 8.64 10.60
CA THR A 76 4.45 9.67 9.58
C THR A 76 3.13 10.07 8.91
N VAL A 77 2.86 11.37 8.86
CA VAL A 77 1.68 11.92 8.18
C VAL A 77 1.91 11.88 6.67
N LYS A 78 1.03 11.18 5.94
CA LYS A 78 1.05 11.07 4.46
C LYS A 78 -0.39 10.92 3.93
N PRO A 79 -0.63 11.26 2.65
CA PRO A 79 -1.86 10.84 1.99
C PRO A 79 -1.92 9.31 1.87
N PHE A 80 -3.11 8.75 1.62
CA PHE A 80 -3.32 7.30 1.60
C PHE A 80 -4.33 6.89 0.53
N VAL A 81 -4.17 5.66 0.02
CA VAL A 81 -5.13 5.03 -0.89
C VAL A 81 -6.03 4.08 -0.09
N CYS A 82 -7.35 4.16 -0.34
CA CYS A 82 -8.30 3.15 0.10
C CYS A 82 -8.69 2.26 -1.08
N SER A 83 -8.87 0.97 -0.81
CA SER A 83 -9.50 0.02 -1.72
C SER A 83 -10.84 -0.42 -1.15
N LEU A 84 -11.87 -0.47 -1.98
CA LEU A 84 -13.17 -1.05 -1.62
C LEU A 84 -13.42 -2.27 -2.49
N LYS A 85 -13.88 -3.37 -1.88
CA LYS A 85 -14.39 -4.51 -2.65
C LYS A 85 -15.69 -4.08 -3.32
N ALA A 86 -15.86 -4.42 -4.61
CA ALA A 86 -17.07 -4.07 -5.36
C ALA A 86 -18.35 -4.61 -4.69
N GLU A 87 -18.27 -5.75 -4.00
CA GLU A 87 -19.35 -6.33 -3.20
C GLU A 87 -19.85 -5.39 -2.08
N ASN A 88 -18.95 -4.56 -1.52
CA ASN A 88 -19.30 -3.58 -0.49
C ASN A 88 -19.92 -2.30 -1.06
N LEU A 89 -19.93 -2.13 -2.39
CA LEU A 89 -20.57 -0.99 -3.05
C LEU A 89 -22.09 -1.19 -3.23
N ASN A 90 -22.59 -2.41 -2.99
CA ASN A 90 -24.01 -2.76 -3.12
C ASN A 90 -24.79 -2.72 -1.79
N LEU A 91 -24.20 -2.23 -0.69
CA LEU A 91 -24.84 -2.20 0.64
C LEU A 91 -25.82 -1.02 0.83
N GLY A 92 -26.50 -0.60 -0.24
CA GLY A 92 -27.33 0.61 -0.25
C GLY A 92 -28.65 0.51 -1.04
N ASN A 93 -29.13 -0.68 -1.39
CA ASN A 93 -30.50 -0.89 -1.88
C ASN A 93 -31.32 -1.70 -0.88
#